data_AF-A0A2J4XV25-F1
#
_entry.id   AF-A0A2J4XV25-F1
#
_cell.length_a   1.000
_cell.length_b   1.000
_cell.length_c   1.000
_cell.angle_alpha   90.00
_cell.angle_beta   90.00
_cell.angle_gamma   90.00
#
_symmetry.space_group_name_H-M   'P 1'
#
loop_
_entity.id
_entity.type
_entity.pdbx_description
1 polymer ?
#
loop_
_entity_poly.entity_id
_entity_poly.type
_entity_poly.pdbx_seq_one_letter_code
_entity_poly.pdbx_strand_id
1 'polypeptide(L)'
;AKLASTKYYDNLPTSGNELGQAFRDTSLEAALLKASREFGIGAQFGGKYFAHDIRVIRLPRHGGSCPIAMALSCSADRNIKAKINKHGIWLEKLEHNPGKFIPDSQRIENGAQTVQLDLNRPLRDILHDLSALPVGTRLSLSGPIVVARDIAHAQIKARLDNGEPMPEYMRKHIVYYA
;
A
#
# COMPACT_ATOMS: atom_id res chain seq x y z
N ALA A 1 17.32 2.21 -3.88
CA ALA A 1 15.99 1.99 -3.28
C ALA A 1 15.05 1.23 -4.20
N LYS A 2 14.67 1.75 -5.39
CA LYS A 2 13.72 1.11 -6.33
C LYS A 2 13.99 -0.38 -6.62
N LEU A 3 15.21 -0.74 -7.01
CA LEU A 3 15.56 -2.14 -7.32
C LEU A 3 15.64 -3.03 -6.06
N ALA A 4 15.98 -2.44 -4.90
CA ALA A 4 15.97 -3.16 -3.64
C ALA A 4 14.55 -3.53 -3.20
N SER A 5 13.57 -2.63 -3.41
CA SER A 5 12.16 -2.91 -3.07
C SER A 5 11.52 -3.99 -3.95
N THR A 6 12.10 -4.28 -5.12
CA THR A 6 11.67 -5.38 -6.02
C THR A 6 12.54 -6.63 -5.86
N LYS A 7 13.29 -6.74 -4.75
CA LYS A 7 14.15 -7.91 -4.43
C LYS A 7 15.20 -8.23 -5.51
N TYR A 8 15.55 -7.25 -6.35
CA TYR A 8 16.50 -7.45 -7.45
C TYR A 8 17.90 -7.77 -6.90
N TYR A 9 18.24 -7.18 -5.76
CA TYR A 9 19.55 -7.28 -5.11
C TYR A 9 19.64 -8.35 -4.01
N ASP A 10 18.69 -9.30 -3.95
CA ASP A 10 18.68 -10.32 -2.90
C ASP A 10 19.96 -11.16 -2.86
N ASN A 11 20.67 -11.28 -3.99
CA ASN A 11 21.90 -12.05 -4.13
C ASN A 11 23.20 -11.22 -3.97
N LEU A 12 23.13 -9.98 -3.49
CA LEU A 12 24.35 -9.23 -3.14
C LEU A 12 25.10 -9.92 -1.97
N PRO A 13 26.42 -9.68 -1.82
CA PRO A 13 27.15 -10.06 -0.61
C PRO A 13 26.49 -9.52 0.65
N THR A 14 26.70 -10.16 1.80
CA THR A 14 26.16 -9.74 3.09
C THR A 14 27.17 -8.98 3.96
N SER A 15 28.36 -8.71 3.42
CA SER A 15 29.42 -7.93 4.06
C SER A 15 30.11 -7.01 3.06
N GLY A 16 30.62 -5.89 3.56
CA GLY A 16 31.45 -4.98 2.77
C GLY A 16 32.87 -5.53 2.53
N ASN A 17 33.65 -4.81 1.73
CA ASN A 17 35.07 -5.05 1.55
C ASN A 17 35.82 -3.71 1.44
N GLU A 18 37.15 -3.75 1.40
CA GLU A 18 38.01 -2.56 1.33
C GLU A 18 37.82 -1.74 0.05
N LEU A 19 37.29 -2.35 -1.02
CA LEU A 19 37.03 -1.71 -2.30
C LEU A 19 35.66 -1.01 -2.35
N GLY A 20 34.91 -1.01 -1.25
CA GLY A 20 33.61 -0.33 -1.16
C GLY A 20 32.49 -1.04 -1.90
N GLN A 21 32.51 -2.38 -1.97
CA GLN A 21 31.41 -3.13 -2.59
C GLN A 21 30.06 -2.86 -1.89
N ALA A 22 28.98 -2.88 -2.68
CA ALA A 22 27.63 -2.88 -2.15
C ALA A 22 27.34 -4.20 -1.42
N PHE A 23 26.60 -4.14 -0.31
CA PHE A 23 26.20 -5.34 0.42
C PHE A 23 24.83 -5.22 1.07
N ARG A 24 24.19 -6.36 1.35
CA ARG A 24 22.96 -6.49 2.13
C ARG A 24 23.27 -6.57 3.61
N ASP A 25 22.72 -5.64 4.38
CA ASP A 25 22.84 -5.59 5.84
C ASP A 25 21.68 -6.36 6.48
N THR A 26 21.84 -7.68 6.60
CA THR A 26 20.78 -8.59 7.09
C THR A 26 20.46 -8.39 8.56
N SER A 27 21.42 -7.89 9.35
CA SER A 27 21.20 -7.52 10.75
C SER A 27 20.23 -6.35 10.86
N LEU A 28 20.47 -5.28 10.08
CA LEU A 28 19.58 -4.13 10.07
C LEU A 28 18.22 -4.46 9.42
N GLU A 29 18.17 -5.33 8.41
CA GLU A 29 16.90 -5.86 7.87
C GLU A 29 16.04 -6.50 8.98
N ALA A 30 16.64 -7.35 9.81
CA ALA A 30 15.93 -8.02 10.92
C ALA A 30 15.46 -7.02 11.99
N ALA A 31 16.31 -6.07 12.38
CA ALA A 31 15.98 -5.05 13.36
C ALA A 31 14.81 -4.16 12.90
N LEU A 32 14.83 -3.72 11.64
CA LEU A 32 13.77 -2.90 11.06
C LEU A 32 12.46 -3.68 10.88
N LEU A 33 12.53 -4.95 10.51
CA LEU A 33 11.34 -5.80 10.43
C LEU A 33 10.72 -6.01 11.81
N LYS A 34 11.53 -6.19 12.86
CA LYS A 34 11.03 -6.25 14.25
C LYS A 34 10.35 -4.94 14.64
N ALA A 35 11.02 -3.80 14.44
CA ALA A 35 10.44 -2.49 14.73
C ALA A 35 9.12 -2.25 13.99
N SER A 36 9.03 -2.63 12.70
CA SER A 36 7.80 -2.49 11.91
C SER A 36 6.59 -3.25 12.49
N ARG A 37 6.86 -4.34 13.21
CA ARG A 37 5.83 -5.19 13.82
C ARG A 37 5.34 -4.65 15.16
N GLU A 38 6.10 -3.74 15.76
CA GLU A 38 5.80 -3.10 17.05
C GLU A 38 5.02 -1.79 16.89
N PHE A 39 4.92 -1.24 15.66
CA PHE A 39 4.17 0.00 15.39
C PHE A 39 2.66 -0.10 15.67
N GLY A 40 2.09 -1.30 15.66
CA GLY A 40 0.65 -1.51 15.82
C GLY A 40 -0.20 -1.11 14.61
N ILE A 41 0.40 -0.57 13.52
CA ILE A 41 -0.31 -0.18 12.29
C ILE A 41 -0.81 -1.42 11.51
N GLY A 42 -0.03 -2.50 11.51
CA GLY A 42 -0.37 -3.75 10.84
C GLY A 42 -0.72 -3.62 9.34
N ALA A 43 -1.53 -4.55 8.86
CA ALA A 43 -1.98 -4.57 7.48
C ALA A 43 -3.20 -3.64 7.31
N GLN A 44 -2.94 -2.35 7.12
CA GLN A 44 -3.92 -1.26 6.93
C GLN A 44 -4.74 -0.88 8.18
N PHE A 45 -5.34 -1.86 8.88
CA PHE A 45 -6.30 -1.64 9.97
C PHE A 45 -5.82 -2.16 11.33
N GLY A 46 -4.56 -1.90 11.67
CA GLY A 46 -3.97 -2.29 12.95
C GLY A 46 -3.33 -3.68 12.93
N GLY A 47 -2.42 -3.92 13.88
CA GLY A 47 -1.81 -5.23 14.12
C GLY A 47 -0.33 -5.32 13.75
N LYS A 48 0.12 -6.51 13.36
CA LYS A 48 1.54 -6.87 13.26
C LYS A 48 2.15 -6.68 11.87
N TYR A 49 1.40 -6.94 10.80
CA TYR A 49 1.93 -7.11 9.45
C TYR A 49 2.02 -5.79 8.66
N PHE A 50 2.77 -4.81 9.18
CA PHE A 50 3.04 -3.56 8.45
C PHE A 50 3.96 -3.78 7.24
N ALA A 51 4.96 -4.65 7.39
CA ALA A 51 5.87 -5.05 6.32
C ALA A 51 5.93 -6.58 6.20
N HIS A 52 5.95 -7.08 4.97
CA HIS A 52 6.22 -8.50 4.70
C HIS A 52 7.68 -8.84 5.04
N ASP A 53 8.61 -8.03 4.53
CA ASP A 53 10.05 -8.12 4.75
C ASP A 53 10.70 -6.73 4.56
N ILE A 54 12.01 -6.65 4.83
CA ILE A 54 12.82 -5.45 4.65
C ILE A 54 14.07 -5.81 3.84
N ARG A 55 14.56 -4.88 3.02
CA ARG A 55 15.86 -4.95 2.34
C ARG A 55 16.68 -3.72 2.66
N VAL A 56 17.92 -3.92 3.09
CA VAL A 56 18.85 -2.82 3.41
C VAL A 56 20.12 -3.01 2.59
N ILE A 57 20.35 -2.11 1.64
CA ILE A 57 21.58 -2.11 0.83
C ILE A 57 22.48 -0.99 1.32
N ARG A 58 23.69 -1.36 1.75
CA ARG A 58 24.76 -0.43 2.09
C ARG A 58 25.60 -0.17 0.85
N LEU A 59 25.87 1.10 0.58
CA LEU A 59 26.66 1.58 -0.54
C LEU A 59 27.84 2.43 -0.03
N PRO A 60 28.95 2.50 -0.77
CA PRO A 60 30.02 3.44 -0.47
C PRO A 60 29.51 4.88 -0.62
N ARG A 61 30.18 5.82 0.05
CA ARG A 61 29.81 7.23 0.04
C ARG A 61 31.04 8.09 0.20
N HIS A 62 30.96 9.33 -0.29
CA HIS A 62 31.92 10.36 0.05
C HIS A 62 31.87 10.69 1.56
N GLY A 63 33.00 11.06 2.17
CA GLY A 63 33.10 11.30 3.62
C GLY A 63 32.09 12.34 4.13
N GLY A 64 31.90 13.43 3.38
CA GLY A 64 30.95 14.51 3.68
C GLY A 64 29.51 14.27 3.22
N SER A 65 29.13 13.05 2.82
CA SER A 65 27.78 12.75 2.32
C SER A 65 27.25 11.45 2.90
N CYS A 66 25.94 11.37 3.15
CA CYS A 66 25.27 10.14 3.60
C CYS A 66 23.83 10.08 3.06
N PRO A 67 23.64 9.86 1.74
CA PRO A 67 22.30 9.77 1.18
C PRO A 67 21.58 8.52 1.67
N ILE A 68 20.32 8.69 2.09
CA ILE A 68 19.43 7.61 2.48
C ILE A 68 18.18 7.68 1.61
N ALA A 69 17.78 6.54 1.04
CA ALA A 69 16.58 6.44 0.22
C ALA A 69 15.74 5.24 0.65
N MET A 70 14.46 5.48 0.87
CA MET A 70 13.47 4.45 1.19
C MET A 70 12.50 4.29 0.01
N ALA A 71 12.13 3.05 -0.30
CA ALA A 71 11.12 2.72 -1.29
C ALA A 71 10.37 1.47 -0.83
N LEU A 72 9.12 1.34 -1.27
CA LEU A 72 8.28 0.18 -0.98
C LEU A 72 7.75 -0.43 -2.29
N SER A 73 7.51 -1.74 -2.25
CA SER A 73 6.58 -2.38 -3.17
C SER A 73 5.27 -2.58 -2.42
N CYS A 74 4.15 -2.16 -3.01
CA CYS A 74 2.84 -2.26 -2.37
C CYS A 74 2.25 -3.67 -2.56
N SER A 75 1.01 -3.89 -2.09
CA SER A 75 0.30 -5.16 -2.32
C SER A 75 0.20 -5.55 -3.80
N ALA A 76 0.26 -4.57 -4.71
CA ALA A 76 0.39 -4.79 -6.14
C ALA A 76 1.87 -4.92 -6.56
N ASP A 77 2.60 -5.85 -5.93
CA ASP A 77 4.00 -6.18 -6.19
C ASP A 77 4.15 -6.82 -7.57
N ARG A 78 4.58 -6.03 -8.57
CA ARG A 78 4.49 -6.38 -10.00
C ARG A 78 5.80 -6.09 -10.71
N ASN A 79 6.69 -7.08 -10.72
CA ASN A 79 7.91 -7.09 -11.52
C ASN A 79 8.10 -8.45 -12.19
N ILE A 80 8.77 -8.46 -13.34
CA ILE A 80 9.11 -9.69 -14.06
C ILE A 80 10.51 -9.54 -14.66
N LYS A 81 11.40 -10.48 -14.39
CA LYS A 81 12.73 -10.53 -15.01
C LYS A 81 12.62 -11.22 -16.36
N ALA A 82 13.41 -10.76 -17.32
CA ALA A 82 13.52 -11.39 -18.64
C ALA A 82 14.98 -11.46 -19.07
N LYS A 83 15.31 -12.41 -19.95
CA LYS A 83 16.62 -12.46 -20.62
C LYS A 83 16.46 -12.98 -22.04
N ILE A 84 17.31 -12.49 -22.92
CA ILE A 84 17.48 -13.00 -24.29
C ILE A 84 18.91 -13.50 -24.40
N ASN A 85 19.09 -14.69 -24.96
CA ASN A 85 20.42 -15.22 -25.27
C ASN A 85 20.36 -16.04 -26.56
N LYS A 86 21.50 -16.65 -26.95
CA LYS A 86 21.60 -17.49 -28.16
C LYS A 86 20.63 -18.68 -28.20
N HIS A 87 19.98 -19.01 -27.08
CA HIS A 87 19.01 -20.11 -26.96
C HIS A 87 17.55 -19.63 -26.97
N GLY A 88 17.28 -18.32 -27.03
CA GLY A 88 15.93 -17.76 -27.15
C GLY A 88 15.59 -16.71 -26.10
N ILE A 89 14.28 -16.55 -25.87
CA ILE A 89 13.68 -15.55 -24.98
C ILE A 89 13.16 -16.25 -23.72
N TRP A 90 13.51 -15.73 -22.55
CA TRP A 90 13.11 -16.25 -21.26
C TRP A 90 12.44 -15.17 -20.44
N LEU A 91 11.35 -15.55 -19.78
CA LEU A 91 10.61 -14.71 -18.86
C LEU A 91 10.53 -15.41 -17.49
N GLU A 92 10.61 -14.64 -16.41
CA GLU A 92 10.44 -15.13 -15.05
C GLU A 92 9.05 -15.76 -14.90
N LYS A 93 9.02 -16.99 -14.38
CA LYS A 93 7.78 -17.72 -14.13
C LYS A 93 7.15 -17.19 -12.84
N LEU A 94 5.95 -16.64 -12.97
CA LEU A 94 5.12 -16.24 -11.83
C LEU A 94 4.17 -17.39 -11.43
N GLU A 95 3.49 -17.22 -10.29
CA GLU A 95 2.46 -18.16 -9.86
C GLU A 95 1.20 -18.03 -10.73
N HIS A 96 0.67 -19.15 -11.22
CA HIS A 96 -0.58 -19.19 -11.99
C HIS A 96 -1.77 -19.70 -11.19
N ASN A 97 -1.56 -20.33 -10.03
CA ASN A 97 -2.60 -20.79 -9.12
C ASN A 97 -2.42 -20.15 -7.72
N PRO A 98 -2.67 -18.83 -7.58
CA PRO A 98 -2.49 -18.14 -6.30
C PRO A 98 -3.47 -18.60 -5.21
N GLY A 99 -4.62 -19.18 -5.57
CA GLY A 99 -5.62 -19.66 -4.62
C GLY A 99 -5.10 -20.72 -3.65
N LYS A 100 -4.05 -21.47 -4.03
CA LYS A 100 -3.38 -22.45 -3.16
C LYS A 100 -2.76 -21.84 -1.90
N PHE A 101 -2.46 -20.54 -1.91
CA PHE A 101 -1.91 -19.84 -0.75
C PHE A 101 -2.98 -19.40 0.25
N ILE A 102 -4.26 -19.52 -0.09
CA ILE A 102 -5.37 -19.24 0.81
C ILE A 102 -5.70 -20.55 1.54
N PRO A 103 -5.50 -20.63 2.87
CA PRO A 103 -5.89 -21.80 3.66
C PRO A 103 -7.39 -22.09 3.52
N ASP A 104 -7.78 -23.37 3.50
CA ASP A 104 -9.20 -23.74 3.32
C ASP A 104 -10.11 -23.10 4.38
N SER A 105 -9.64 -22.98 5.63
CA SER A 105 -10.36 -22.32 6.72
C SER A 105 -10.61 -20.83 6.51
N GLN A 106 -9.88 -20.17 5.60
CA GLN A 106 -10.02 -18.76 5.26
C GLN A 106 -10.77 -18.53 3.94
N ARG A 107 -11.19 -19.60 3.25
CA ARG A 107 -12.01 -19.52 2.03
C ARG A 107 -13.50 -19.37 2.32
N ILE A 108 -13.86 -19.16 3.59
CA ILE A 108 -15.22 -18.96 4.06
C ILE A 108 -15.39 -17.46 4.32
N GLU A 109 -16.58 -16.95 4.03
CA GLU A 109 -16.92 -15.54 4.27
C GLU A 109 -16.72 -15.19 5.75
N ASN A 110 -15.88 -14.19 6.01
CA ASN A 110 -15.51 -13.82 7.37
C ASN A 110 -16.66 -13.05 8.03
N GLY A 111 -17.48 -13.76 8.82
CA GLY A 111 -18.67 -13.27 9.51
C GLY A 111 -18.43 -12.25 10.63
N ALA A 112 -17.33 -11.50 10.59
CA ALA A 112 -17.12 -10.41 11.53
C ALA A 112 -18.29 -9.41 11.44
N GLN A 113 -18.69 -8.86 12.59
CA GLN A 113 -19.84 -7.95 12.63
C GLN A 113 -19.53 -6.67 11.85
N THR A 114 -20.52 -6.19 11.08
CA THR A 114 -20.46 -4.94 10.34
C THR A 114 -21.73 -4.15 10.60
N VAL A 115 -21.60 -2.83 10.74
CA VAL A 115 -22.76 -1.94 10.70
C VAL A 115 -23.12 -1.70 9.24
N GLN A 116 -24.35 -2.04 8.86
CA GLN A 116 -24.88 -1.79 7.52
C GLN A 116 -25.32 -0.33 7.41
N LEU A 117 -24.89 0.38 6.37
CA LEU A 117 -25.31 1.75 6.08
C LEU A 117 -25.86 1.83 4.66
N ASP A 118 -27.12 2.26 4.58
CA ASP A 118 -27.80 2.56 3.33
C ASP A 118 -27.55 4.02 2.91
N LEU A 119 -26.83 4.19 1.80
CA LEU A 119 -26.43 5.46 1.21
C LEU A 119 -27.53 6.08 0.32
N ASN A 120 -28.67 5.41 0.13
CA ASN A 120 -29.83 6.00 -0.55
C ASN A 120 -30.56 7.03 0.32
N ARG A 121 -30.23 7.09 1.62
CA ARG A 121 -30.80 8.05 2.58
C ARG A 121 -30.18 9.44 2.44
N PRO A 122 -30.86 10.50 2.93
CA PRO A 122 -30.27 11.83 3.02
C PRO A 122 -28.94 11.81 3.80
N LEU A 123 -27.91 12.48 3.28
CA LEU A 123 -26.56 12.49 3.89
C LEU A 123 -26.56 12.90 5.37
N ARG A 124 -27.46 13.80 5.78
CA ARG A 124 -27.60 14.21 7.19
C ARG A 124 -27.92 13.04 8.12
N ASP A 125 -28.75 12.09 7.67
CA ASP A 125 -29.18 10.94 8.47
C ASP A 125 -28.05 9.92 8.55
N ILE A 126 -27.28 9.76 7.45
CA ILE A 126 -26.06 8.94 7.40
C ILE A 126 -25.00 9.50 8.37
N LEU A 127 -24.80 10.83 8.38
CA LEU A 127 -23.85 11.48 9.29
C LEU A 127 -24.25 11.33 10.75
N HIS A 128 -25.55 11.39 11.06
CA HIS A 128 -26.06 11.12 12.41
C HIS A 128 -25.69 9.69 12.85
N ASP A 129 -25.96 8.69 12.02
CA ASP A 129 -25.65 7.29 12.33
C ASP A 129 -24.13 7.07 12.50
N LEU A 130 -23.32 7.67 11.63
CA LEU A 130 -21.85 7.62 11.73
C LEU A 130 -21.33 8.29 13.01
N SER A 131 -21.96 9.39 13.46
CA SER A 131 -21.53 10.14 14.65
C SER A 131 -21.68 9.35 15.96
N ALA A 132 -22.55 8.34 15.97
CA ALA A 132 -22.75 7.45 17.11
C ALA A 132 -21.72 6.31 17.20
N LEU A 133 -20.91 6.09 16.14
CA LEU A 133 -19.97 4.98 16.05
C LEU A 133 -18.55 5.42 16.45
N PRO A 134 -17.83 4.63 17.26
CA PRO A 134 -16.43 4.89 17.54
C PRO A 134 -15.55 4.65 16.30
N VAL A 135 -14.39 5.32 16.25
CA VAL A 135 -13.39 5.08 15.21
C VAL A 135 -12.92 3.62 15.24
N GLY A 136 -12.83 3.00 14.07
CA GLY A 136 -12.46 1.58 13.91
C GLY A 136 -13.65 0.63 13.74
N THR A 137 -14.89 1.10 13.88
CA THR A 137 -16.08 0.30 13.54
C THR A 137 -16.09 -0.08 12.07
N ARG A 138 -16.29 -1.37 11.78
CA ARG A 138 -16.38 -1.89 10.41
C ARG A 138 -17.76 -1.63 9.82
N LEU A 139 -17.80 -1.02 8.65
CA LEU A 139 -19.03 -0.65 7.94
C LEU A 139 -19.21 -1.49 6.69
N SER A 140 -20.45 -1.70 6.28
CA SER A 140 -20.85 -2.24 4.99
C SER A 140 -21.80 -1.25 4.35
N LEU A 141 -21.38 -0.67 3.23
CA LEU A 141 -22.06 0.45 2.58
C LEU A 141 -22.85 -0.05 1.36
N SER A 142 -24.09 0.39 1.21
CA SER A 142 -24.92 0.05 0.05
C SER A 142 -25.59 1.30 -0.50
N GLY A 143 -25.46 1.59 -1.80
CA GLY A 143 -26.08 2.74 -2.46
C GLY A 143 -25.10 3.62 -3.24
N PRO A 144 -25.52 4.80 -3.71
CA PRO A 144 -24.76 5.63 -4.63
C PRO A 144 -23.61 6.38 -3.96
N ILE A 145 -22.50 6.53 -4.69
CA ILE A 145 -21.28 7.21 -4.26
C ILE A 145 -20.77 8.10 -5.39
N VAL A 146 -20.25 9.28 -5.05
CA VAL A 146 -19.54 10.13 -6.02
C VAL A 146 -18.08 9.69 -6.07
N VAL A 147 -17.55 9.47 -7.28
CA VAL A 147 -16.13 9.15 -7.48
C VAL A 147 -15.41 10.40 -7.97
N ALA A 148 -14.41 10.85 -7.21
CA ALA A 148 -13.61 12.00 -7.57
C ALA A 148 -12.22 11.90 -6.93
N ARG A 149 -11.18 12.28 -7.68
CA ARG A 149 -9.77 12.30 -7.22
C ARG A 149 -9.08 13.60 -7.63
N ASP A 150 -7.77 13.57 -7.85
CA ASP A 150 -6.90 14.74 -7.99
C ASP A 150 -7.44 15.80 -8.97
N ILE A 151 -7.67 15.45 -10.23
CA ILE A 151 -8.06 16.42 -11.28
C ILE A 151 -9.48 16.96 -11.03
N ALA A 152 -10.40 16.08 -10.62
CA ALA A 152 -11.78 16.49 -10.30
C ALA A 152 -11.79 17.48 -9.12
N HIS A 153 -11.03 17.22 -8.06
CA HIS A 153 -10.90 18.12 -6.92
C HIS A 153 -10.20 19.42 -7.31
N ALA A 154 -9.17 19.39 -8.16
CA ALA A 154 -8.49 20.58 -8.65
C ALA A 154 -9.45 21.48 -9.46
N GLN A 155 -10.29 20.89 -10.32
CA GLN A 155 -11.31 21.62 -11.07
C GLN A 155 -12.40 22.19 -10.15
N ILE A 156 -12.89 21.41 -9.18
CA ILE A 156 -13.86 21.89 -8.19
C ILE A 156 -13.27 23.06 -7.41
N LYS A 157 -12.01 22.96 -6.96
CA LYS A 157 -11.32 24.06 -6.29
C LYS A 157 -11.28 25.31 -7.18
N ALA A 158 -10.89 25.19 -8.45
CA ALA A 158 -10.84 26.33 -9.37
C ALA A 158 -12.21 27.01 -9.55
N ARG A 159 -13.29 26.22 -9.61
CA ARG A 159 -14.67 26.75 -9.63
C ARG A 159 -14.99 27.53 -8.36
N LEU A 160 -14.67 26.98 -7.19
CA LEU A 160 -14.87 27.67 -5.91
C LEU A 160 -14.04 28.95 -5.81
N ASP A 161 -12.78 28.94 -6.26
CA ASP A 161 -11.91 30.13 -6.30
C ASP A 161 -12.50 31.23 -7.22
N ASN A 162 -13.23 30.84 -8.27
CA ASN A 162 -13.96 31.73 -9.17
C ASN A 162 -15.34 32.19 -8.62
N GLY A 163 -15.70 31.80 -7.39
CA GLY A 163 -16.97 32.16 -6.76
C GLY A 163 -18.16 31.30 -7.20
N GLU A 164 -17.94 30.21 -7.95
CA GLU A 164 -18.99 29.26 -8.27
C GLU A 164 -19.38 28.42 -7.02
N PRO A 165 -20.64 27.97 -6.90
CA PRO A 165 -21.06 27.15 -5.78
C PRO A 165 -20.50 25.73 -5.84
N MET A 166 -20.41 25.08 -4.67
CA MET A 166 -20.09 23.65 -4.58
C MET A 166 -21.09 22.81 -5.38
N PRO A 167 -20.63 21.93 -6.30
CA PRO A 167 -21.53 21.06 -7.06
C PRO A 167 -22.43 20.24 -6.16
N GLU A 168 -23.70 20.12 -6.54
CA GLU A 168 -24.73 19.51 -5.70
C GLU A 168 -24.43 18.04 -5.35
N TYR A 169 -23.84 17.28 -6.27
CA TYR A 169 -23.45 15.90 -6.03
C TYR A 169 -22.39 15.78 -4.92
N MET A 170 -21.49 16.75 -4.75
CA MET A 170 -20.51 16.79 -3.66
C MET A 170 -21.15 17.11 -2.30
N ARG A 171 -22.34 17.72 -2.29
CA ARG A 171 -23.09 18.07 -1.07
C ARG A 171 -24.04 16.97 -0.63
N LYS A 172 -24.49 16.10 -1.54
CA LYS A 172 -25.54 15.10 -1.30
C LYS A 172 -25.04 13.68 -1.09
N HIS A 173 -23.82 13.36 -1.52
CA HIS A 173 -23.29 12.00 -1.48
C HIS A 173 -21.91 11.95 -0.83
N ILE A 174 -21.54 10.78 -0.31
CA ILE A 174 -20.16 10.52 0.09
C ILE A 174 -19.25 10.51 -1.14
N VAL A 175 -18.00 10.91 -0.94
CA VAL A 175 -17.00 10.98 -2.01
C VAL A 175 -15.98 9.86 -1.82
N TYR A 176 -15.80 9.03 -2.85
CA TYR A 176 -14.80 7.97 -2.90
C TYR A 176 -13.67 8.35 -3.85
N TYR A 177 -12.44 8.31 -3.35
CA TYR A 177 -11.24 8.65 -4.12
C TYR A 177 -10.73 7.41 -4.82
N ALA A 178 -11.06 7.28 -6.12
CA ALA A 178 -10.61 6.21 -7.02
C ALA A 178 -10.26 6.77 -8.40
#